data_AF-A0A2N2A675-F1
#
_entry.id   AF-A0A2N2A675-F1
#
_cell.length_a   1.000
_cell.length_b   1.000
_cell.length_c   1.000
_cell.angle_alpha   90.00
_cell.angle_beta   90.00
_cell.angle_gamma   90.00
#
_symmetry.space_group_name_H-M   'P 1'
#
loop_
_entity.id
_entity.type
_entity.pdbx_description
1 polymer ?
#
loop_
_entity_poly.entity_id
_entity_poly.type
_entity_poly.pdbx_seq_one_letter_code
_entity_poly.pdbx_strand_id
1 'polypeptide(L)'
;MKTEMGESLVYSWLRHIERCQLTQTNWKTSPSWKLDNEAAIQELMTFSESEFLSVYGRNVFKGTTLMTQLLRQGEIDALGTRFGTDGTNQVIAVDVAFHAGGLLYGRTKEDTALAVARKCLRATMCLAGYFPHATSGEIIFASPKVTPATLEGMIPAVEKANLLISQFFPHLQARLIVNGAFRDEILLPVLEIGDTVADTSELFLRSYQMLDLFGLIK
;
A
#
# COMPACT_ATOMS: atom_id res chain seq x y z
N MET A 1 -13.12 -11.78 -10.73
CA MET A 1 -12.48 -10.50 -10.41
C MET A 1 -13.33 -9.86 -9.32
N LYS A 2 -12.89 -9.90 -8.05
CA LYS A 2 -13.53 -9.14 -6.98
C LYS A 2 -12.79 -7.82 -6.95
N THR A 3 -13.20 -6.85 -7.75
CA THR A 3 -12.74 -5.47 -7.55
C THR A 3 -13.36 -4.99 -6.25
N GLU A 4 -12.56 -4.95 -5.18
CA GLU A 4 -13.03 -4.42 -3.91
C GLU A 4 -13.21 -2.89 -4.03
N MET A 5 -14.26 -2.35 -3.40
CA MET A 5 -14.59 -0.92 -3.50
C MET A 5 -13.42 -0.02 -3.06
N GLY A 6 -12.60 -0.49 -2.11
CA GLY A 6 -11.38 0.19 -1.67
C GLY A 6 -10.33 0.32 -2.79
N GLU A 7 -10.06 -0.75 -3.54
CA GLU A 7 -9.13 -0.71 -4.68
C GLU A 7 -9.63 0.25 -5.76
N SER A 8 -10.93 0.24 -6.05
CA SER A 8 -11.49 1.16 -7.05
C SER A 8 -11.40 2.62 -6.63
N LEU A 9 -11.59 2.94 -5.34
CA LEU A 9 -11.37 4.29 -4.81
C LEU A 9 -9.89 4.69 -4.95
N VAL A 10 -8.98 3.82 -4.52
CA VAL A 10 -7.54 4.09 -4.57
C VAL A 10 -7.06 4.22 -6.01
N TYR A 11 -7.62 3.47 -6.95
CA TYR A 11 -7.35 3.63 -8.38
C TYR A 11 -7.68 5.05 -8.86
N SER A 12 -8.88 5.55 -8.57
CA SER A 12 -9.29 6.92 -8.92
C SER A 12 -8.39 7.96 -8.23
N TRP A 13 -8.03 7.72 -6.97
CA TRP A 13 -7.12 8.58 -6.21
C TRP A 13 -5.73 8.65 -6.86
N LEU A 14 -5.11 7.51 -7.16
CA LEU A 14 -3.81 7.44 -7.82
C LEU A 14 -3.83 8.16 -9.17
N ARG A 15 -4.88 7.95 -9.96
CA ARG A 15 -4.98 8.48 -11.31
C ARG A 15 -5.19 10.00 -11.34
N HIS A 16 -6.10 10.51 -10.53
CA HIS A 16 -6.54 11.91 -10.64
C HIS A 16 -5.92 12.84 -9.60
N ILE A 17 -5.73 12.34 -8.37
CA ILE A 17 -5.25 13.14 -7.25
C ILE A 17 -3.72 13.08 -7.20
N GLU A 18 -3.15 11.88 -7.18
CA GLU A 18 -1.69 11.69 -7.26
C GLU A 18 -1.13 11.88 -8.68
N ARG A 19 -2.02 11.97 -9.68
CA ARG A 19 -1.71 12.21 -11.10
C ARG A 19 -0.75 11.18 -11.68
N CYS A 20 -0.91 9.92 -11.30
CA CYS A 20 -0.21 8.80 -11.91
C CYS A 20 -0.71 8.61 -13.35
N GLN A 21 0.20 8.61 -14.32
CA GLN A 21 -0.14 8.36 -15.73
C GLN A 21 -0.40 6.88 -15.99
N LEU A 22 0.18 5.99 -15.17
CA LEU A 22 -0.09 4.55 -15.21
C LEU A 22 -0.63 4.12 -13.86
N THR A 23 -1.72 3.37 -13.88
CA THR A 23 -2.37 2.85 -12.67
C THR A 23 -2.87 1.43 -12.91
N GLN A 24 -2.62 0.54 -11.96
CA GLN A 24 -3.03 -0.86 -12.02
C GLN A 24 -3.52 -1.33 -10.65
N THR A 25 -4.74 -1.85 -10.59
CA THR A 25 -5.23 -2.58 -9.41
C THR A 25 -4.77 -4.03 -9.40
N ASN A 26 -4.72 -4.65 -8.22
CA ASN A 26 -4.37 -6.07 -8.05
C ASN A 26 -3.01 -6.42 -8.69
N TRP A 27 -2.01 -5.56 -8.48
CA TRP A 27 -0.67 -5.77 -9.06
C TRP A 27 0.00 -6.97 -8.40
N LYS A 28 0.55 -7.86 -9.24
CA LYS A 28 1.25 -9.08 -8.83
C LYS A 28 2.47 -9.29 -9.69
N THR A 29 3.49 -9.89 -9.09
CA THR A 29 4.72 -10.24 -9.78
C THR A 29 4.48 -11.39 -10.76
N SER A 30 5.11 -11.34 -11.94
CA SER A 30 5.18 -12.51 -12.81
C SER A 30 6.37 -13.41 -12.44
N PRO A 31 6.21 -14.75 -12.44
CA PRO A 31 7.34 -15.68 -12.27
C PRO A 31 8.44 -15.53 -13.34
N SER A 32 8.13 -14.90 -14.47
CA SER A 32 9.06 -14.70 -15.59
C SER A 32 9.81 -13.38 -15.54
N TRP A 33 9.49 -12.48 -14.59
CA TRP A 33 10.20 -11.22 -14.45
C TRP A 33 11.55 -11.44 -13.77
N LYS A 34 12.58 -10.77 -14.28
CA LYS A 34 13.88 -10.69 -13.63
C LYS A 34 13.71 -9.94 -12.30
N LEU A 35 14.34 -10.44 -11.26
CA LEU A 35 14.43 -9.76 -9.98
C LEU A 35 15.76 -9.00 -9.95
N ASP A 36 15.69 -7.68 -9.73
CA ASP A 36 16.87 -6.87 -9.46
C ASP A 36 17.09 -6.71 -7.94
N ASN A 37 18.26 -6.21 -7.54
CA ASN A 37 18.61 -5.96 -6.13
C ASN A 37 18.49 -7.19 -5.18
N GLU A 38 18.59 -8.42 -5.71
CA GLU A 38 18.33 -9.65 -4.96
C GLU A 38 19.06 -9.74 -3.62
N ALA A 39 20.36 -9.44 -3.59
CA ALA A 39 21.16 -9.47 -2.37
C ALA A 39 20.66 -8.48 -1.31
N ALA A 40 20.42 -7.22 -1.68
CA ALA A 40 19.92 -6.19 -0.77
C ALA A 40 18.50 -6.52 -0.27
N ILE A 41 17.65 -7.10 -1.11
CA ILE A 41 16.32 -7.55 -0.72
C ILE A 41 16.41 -8.72 0.29
N GLN A 42 17.30 -9.68 0.04
CA GLN A 42 17.51 -10.82 0.94
C GLN A 42 18.07 -10.37 2.29
N GLU A 43 18.98 -9.39 2.31
CA GLU A 43 19.48 -8.77 3.53
C GLU A 43 18.35 -8.04 4.27
N LEU A 44 17.59 -7.18 3.60
CA LEU A 44 16.44 -6.49 4.21
C LEU A 44 15.45 -7.48 4.84
N MET A 45 15.13 -8.59 4.15
CA MET A 45 14.26 -9.64 4.68
C MET A 45 14.85 -10.26 5.95
N THR A 46 16.13 -10.63 5.94
CA THR A 46 16.81 -11.28 7.07
C THR A 46 16.92 -10.35 8.28
N PHE A 47 17.32 -9.10 8.05
CA PHE A 47 17.39 -8.08 9.11
C PHE A 47 16.02 -7.77 9.68
N SER A 48 14.99 -7.64 8.83
CA SER A 48 13.61 -7.43 9.29
C SER A 48 13.11 -8.58 10.15
N GLU A 49 13.40 -9.83 9.77
CA GLU A 49 13.02 -10.99 10.57
C GLU A 49 13.66 -10.94 11.97
N SER A 50 14.97 -10.71 12.04
CA SER A 50 15.72 -10.63 13.30
C SER A 50 15.23 -9.48 14.19
N GLU A 51 15.09 -8.28 13.62
CA GLU A 51 14.72 -7.08 14.37
C GLU A 51 13.29 -7.16 14.92
N PHE A 52 12.34 -7.65 14.13
CA PHE A 52 10.97 -7.82 14.61
C PHE A 52 10.85 -8.99 15.60
N LEU A 53 11.63 -10.07 15.44
CA LEU A 53 11.67 -11.14 16.44
C LEU A 53 12.21 -10.63 17.78
N SER A 54 13.25 -9.80 17.76
CA SER A 54 13.84 -9.18 18.96
C SER A 54 12.87 -8.24 19.67
N VAL A 55 12.20 -7.35 18.93
CA VAL A 55 11.34 -6.30 19.51
C VAL A 55 9.95 -6.84 19.91
N TYR A 56 9.35 -7.70 19.09
CA TYR A 56 7.97 -8.15 19.26
C TYR A 56 7.85 -9.61 19.69
N GLY A 57 8.96 -10.35 19.83
CA GLY A 57 8.95 -11.78 20.12
C GLY A 57 8.32 -12.63 19.03
N ARG A 58 8.13 -12.08 17.82
CA ARG A 58 7.41 -12.73 16.72
C ARG A 58 8.06 -12.45 15.36
N ASN A 59 8.05 -13.46 14.51
CA ASN A 59 8.51 -13.35 13.14
C ASN A 59 7.52 -12.53 12.28
N VAL A 60 8.00 -11.41 11.72
CA VAL A 60 7.20 -10.53 10.86
C VAL A 60 6.77 -11.18 9.55
N PHE A 61 7.41 -12.27 9.10
CA PHE A 61 7.03 -13.02 7.89
C PHE A 61 6.24 -14.30 8.17
N LYS A 62 5.77 -14.54 9.41
CA LYS A 62 4.90 -15.70 9.74
C LYS A 62 5.49 -17.05 9.31
N GLY A 63 6.81 -17.19 9.31
CA GLY A 63 7.51 -18.41 8.92
C GLY A 63 7.76 -18.55 7.41
N THR A 64 7.43 -17.55 6.59
CA THR A 64 7.93 -17.48 5.21
C THR A 64 9.42 -17.16 5.23
N THR A 65 10.26 -18.15 4.89
CA THR A 65 11.73 -18.03 4.89
C THR A 65 12.33 -17.73 3.52
N LEU A 66 11.64 -18.11 2.44
CA LEU A 66 12.11 -17.90 1.08
C LEU A 66 11.65 -16.53 0.55
N MET A 67 12.61 -15.68 0.17
CA MET A 67 12.35 -14.37 -0.45
C MET A 67 11.47 -14.49 -1.70
N THR A 68 11.75 -15.45 -2.58
CA THR A 68 10.95 -15.68 -3.80
C THR A 68 9.49 -16.03 -3.50
N GLN A 69 9.25 -16.75 -2.41
CA GLN A 69 7.89 -17.05 -1.95
C GLN A 69 7.21 -15.80 -1.40
N LEU A 70 7.91 -15.00 -0.59
CA LEU A 70 7.39 -13.75 -0.03
C LEU A 70 6.94 -12.79 -1.14
N LEU A 71 7.77 -12.62 -2.17
CA LEU A 71 7.49 -11.73 -3.31
C LEU A 71 6.34 -12.23 -4.18
N ARG A 72 6.31 -13.53 -4.51
CA ARG A 72 5.24 -14.12 -5.35
C ARG A 72 3.87 -14.14 -4.67
N GLN A 73 3.84 -14.21 -3.34
CA GLN A 73 2.62 -14.06 -2.55
C GLN A 73 2.22 -12.60 -2.35
N GLY A 74 3.06 -11.65 -2.79
CA GLY A 74 2.81 -10.23 -2.75
C GLY A 74 1.74 -9.83 -3.76
N GLU A 75 0.64 -9.32 -3.22
CA GLU A 75 -0.35 -8.54 -3.94
C GLU A 75 -0.24 -7.10 -3.44
N ILE A 76 -0.23 -6.16 -4.38
CA ILE A 76 -0.37 -4.73 -4.11
C ILE A 76 -1.74 -4.34 -4.67
N ASP A 77 -2.63 -3.89 -3.80
CA ASP A 77 -4.04 -3.64 -4.12
C ASP A 77 -4.19 -2.59 -5.23
N ALA A 78 -3.35 -1.55 -5.22
CA ALA A 78 -3.22 -0.61 -6.33
C ALA A 78 -1.79 -0.06 -6.47
N LEU A 79 -1.32 0.05 -7.70
CA LEU A 79 -0.01 0.59 -8.05
C LEU A 79 -0.20 1.78 -9.01
N GLY A 80 0.50 2.88 -8.76
CA GLY A 80 0.55 4.05 -9.62
C GLY A 80 1.98 4.42 -9.98
N THR A 81 2.21 4.87 -11.21
CA THR A 81 3.49 5.46 -11.62
C THR A 81 3.26 6.87 -12.14
N ARG A 82 4.00 7.81 -11.56
CA ARG A 82 4.06 9.21 -11.99
C ARG A 82 5.39 9.47 -12.69
N PHE A 83 5.35 10.13 -13.85
CA PHE A 83 6.54 10.50 -14.61
C PHE A 83 6.74 12.02 -14.57
N GLY A 84 7.95 12.44 -14.18
CA GLY A 84 8.40 13.82 -14.22
C GLY A 84 8.86 14.21 -15.63
N THR A 85 8.81 15.51 -15.93
CA THR A 85 9.31 16.06 -17.21
C THR A 85 10.83 16.07 -17.32
N ASP A 86 11.53 15.86 -16.21
CA ASP A 86 12.98 15.79 -16.08
C ASP A 86 13.54 14.36 -16.17
N GLY A 87 12.69 13.39 -16.54
CA GLY A 87 13.05 11.98 -16.63
C GLY A 87 13.00 11.24 -15.29
N THR A 88 12.63 11.92 -14.19
CA THR A 88 12.37 11.25 -12.91
C THR A 88 11.04 10.51 -12.94
N ASN A 89 10.87 9.55 -12.04
CA ASN A 89 9.61 8.86 -11.84
C ASN A 89 9.40 8.48 -10.37
N GLN A 90 8.14 8.35 -9.99
CA GLN A 90 7.74 7.88 -8.67
C GLN A 90 6.78 6.72 -8.82
N VAL A 91 7.01 5.65 -8.06
CA VAL A 91 6.10 4.51 -7.97
C VAL A 91 5.40 4.52 -6.62
N ILE A 92 4.08 4.50 -6.62
CA ILE A 92 3.23 4.52 -5.43
C ILE A 92 2.53 3.16 -5.34
N ALA A 93 2.85 2.37 -4.32
CA ALA A 93 2.21 1.10 -4.02
C ALA A 93 1.26 1.27 -2.85
N VAL A 94 -0.01 0.88 -3.01
CA VAL A 94 -1.03 1.02 -1.99
C VAL A 94 -1.64 -0.34 -1.67
N ASP A 95 -1.59 -0.72 -0.40
CA ASP A 95 -2.41 -1.77 0.20
C ASP A 95 -3.58 -1.09 0.93
N VAL A 96 -4.82 -1.40 0.56
CA VAL A 96 -6.03 -0.81 1.16
C VAL A 96 -6.84 -1.86 1.91
N ALA A 97 -7.18 -1.58 3.16
CA ALA A 97 -7.95 -2.48 4.00
C ALA A 97 -9.28 -1.82 4.41
N PHE A 98 -10.39 -2.33 3.88
CA PHE A 98 -11.74 -1.88 4.24
C PHE A 98 -12.47 -2.93 5.09
N HIS A 99 -12.68 -2.62 6.37
CA HIS A 99 -13.50 -3.43 7.27
C HIS A 99 -14.42 -2.52 8.11
N ALA A 100 -15.74 -2.69 8.01
CA ALA A 100 -16.72 -1.87 8.72
C ALA A 100 -16.57 -1.94 10.27
N GLY A 101 -16.13 -3.10 10.77
CA GLY A 101 -15.81 -3.33 12.18
C GLY A 101 -14.45 -2.76 12.65
N GLY A 102 -13.68 -2.16 11.74
CA GLY A 102 -12.30 -1.74 11.98
C GLY A 102 -11.28 -2.81 11.59
N LEU A 103 -10.03 -2.38 11.43
CA LEU A 103 -8.92 -3.24 11.03
C LEU A 103 -8.58 -4.29 12.11
N LEU A 104 -8.68 -5.57 11.76
CA LEU A 104 -8.32 -6.69 12.63
C LEU A 104 -7.69 -7.82 11.81
N TYR A 105 -6.36 -7.94 11.84
CA TYR A 105 -5.66 -9.11 11.34
C TYR A 105 -5.25 -10.00 12.51
N GLY A 106 -5.59 -11.29 12.44
CA GLY A 106 -5.26 -12.25 13.49
C GLY A 106 -6.14 -12.10 14.73
N ARG A 107 -5.59 -12.46 15.90
CA ARG A 107 -6.34 -12.48 17.16
C ARG A 107 -6.04 -11.28 18.06
N THR A 108 -4.93 -10.59 17.80
CA THR A 108 -4.39 -9.54 18.65
C THR A 108 -4.11 -8.25 17.86
N LYS A 109 -3.92 -7.14 18.57
CA LYS A 109 -3.55 -5.87 17.95
C LYS A 109 -2.12 -5.93 17.42
N GLU A 110 -1.22 -6.65 18.11
CA GLU A 110 0.13 -6.93 17.64
C GLU A 110 0.12 -7.73 16.32
N ASP A 111 -0.79 -8.70 16.16
CA ASP A 111 -0.94 -9.41 14.88
C ASP A 111 -1.30 -8.46 13.73
N THR A 112 -2.08 -7.42 14.03
CA THR A 112 -2.45 -6.36 13.06
C THR A 112 -1.24 -5.49 12.74
N ALA A 113 -0.52 -4.99 13.75
CA ALA A 113 0.69 -4.21 13.56
C ALA A 113 1.74 -4.95 12.73
N LEU A 114 2.02 -6.22 13.07
CA LEU A 114 2.96 -7.06 12.33
C LEU A 114 2.48 -7.37 10.91
N ALA A 115 1.16 -7.48 10.69
CA ALA A 115 0.62 -7.67 9.34
C ALA A 115 0.78 -6.43 8.46
N VAL A 116 0.57 -5.24 9.02
CA VAL A 116 0.78 -3.98 8.30
C VAL A 116 2.26 -3.78 8.00
N ALA A 117 3.15 -3.95 8.98
CA ALA A 117 4.59 -3.85 8.76
C ALA A 117 5.09 -4.86 7.71
N ARG A 118 4.60 -6.11 7.74
CA ARG A 118 4.90 -7.12 6.71
C ARG A 118 4.43 -6.70 5.31
N LYS A 119 3.22 -6.12 5.19
CA LYS A 119 2.70 -5.60 3.92
C LYS A 119 3.62 -4.50 3.39
N CYS A 120 3.99 -3.54 4.23
CA CYS A 120 4.92 -2.47 3.87
C CYS A 120 6.27 -3.01 3.41
N LEU A 121 6.92 -3.87 4.21
CA LEU A 121 8.22 -4.47 3.88
C LEU A 121 8.17 -5.25 2.56
N ARG A 122 7.13 -6.05 2.36
CA ARG A 122 6.97 -6.83 1.13
C ARG A 122 6.77 -5.93 -0.09
N ALA A 123 5.94 -4.90 0.02
CA ALA A 123 5.75 -3.93 -1.05
C ALA A 123 7.06 -3.18 -1.37
N THR A 124 7.85 -2.80 -0.37
CA THR A 124 9.19 -2.25 -0.58
C THR A 124 10.07 -3.22 -1.37
N MET A 125 10.14 -4.49 -0.96
CA MET A 125 10.95 -5.49 -1.66
C MET A 125 10.47 -5.71 -3.10
N CYS A 126 9.15 -5.68 -3.35
CA CYS A 126 8.59 -5.72 -4.70
C CYS A 126 9.00 -4.50 -5.54
N LEU A 127 8.92 -3.29 -4.97
CA LEU A 127 9.34 -2.08 -5.68
C LEU A 127 10.84 -2.08 -5.98
N ALA A 128 11.66 -2.41 -4.99
CA ALA A 128 13.12 -2.51 -5.15
C ALA A 128 13.51 -3.57 -6.20
N GLY A 129 12.77 -4.67 -6.28
CA GLY A 129 13.09 -5.80 -7.16
C GLY A 129 12.56 -5.67 -8.58
N TYR A 130 11.38 -5.08 -8.77
CA TYR A 130 10.70 -5.03 -10.08
C TYR A 130 10.57 -3.62 -10.67
N PHE A 131 10.89 -2.58 -9.88
CA PHE A 131 11.00 -1.20 -10.34
C PHE A 131 12.36 -0.59 -9.92
N PRO A 132 13.49 -1.24 -10.24
CA PRO A 132 14.82 -0.85 -9.74
C PRO A 132 15.30 0.53 -10.22
N HIS A 133 14.63 1.11 -11.21
CA HIS A 133 14.94 2.42 -11.78
C HIS A 133 13.93 3.50 -11.36
N ALA A 134 13.06 3.21 -10.39
CA ALA A 134 12.23 4.23 -9.78
C ALA A 134 13.12 5.28 -9.08
N THR A 135 12.91 6.56 -9.37
CA THR A 135 13.69 7.64 -8.71
C THR A 135 13.29 7.77 -7.24
N SER A 136 12.02 7.54 -6.96
CA SER A 136 11.47 7.47 -5.60
C SER A 136 10.30 6.50 -5.56
N GLY A 137 9.94 6.04 -4.36
CA GLY A 137 8.74 5.24 -4.20
C GLY A 137 8.08 5.41 -2.83
N GLU A 138 6.76 5.29 -2.84
CA GLU A 138 5.94 5.37 -1.63
C GLU A 138 5.14 4.08 -1.46
N ILE A 139 5.17 3.54 -0.25
CA ILE A 139 4.44 2.34 0.15
C ILE A 139 3.37 2.76 1.15
N ILE A 140 2.12 2.76 0.73
CA ILE A 140 1.01 3.26 1.52
C ILE A 140 0.20 2.09 2.02
N PHE A 141 -0.01 2.03 3.34
CA PHE A 141 -1.08 1.22 3.90
C PHE A 141 -2.25 2.14 4.26
N ALA A 142 -3.39 1.92 3.61
CA ALA A 142 -4.56 2.77 3.72
C ALA A 142 -5.73 2.05 4.39
N SER A 143 -6.42 2.69 5.33
CA SER A 143 -7.66 2.14 5.91
C SER A 143 -8.58 3.23 6.47
N PRO A 144 -9.87 3.25 6.11
CA PRO A 144 -10.79 4.28 6.61
C PRO A 144 -11.09 4.15 8.10
N LYS A 145 -10.86 2.99 8.72
CA LYS A 145 -11.24 2.73 10.11
C LYS A 145 -10.26 1.82 10.83
N VAL A 146 -9.50 2.43 11.74
CA VAL A 146 -8.55 1.78 12.65
C VAL A 146 -8.82 2.29 14.06
N THR A 147 -8.99 1.39 15.02
CA THR A 147 -9.21 1.80 16.43
C THR A 147 -7.95 2.46 17.00
N PRO A 148 -8.06 3.41 17.95
CA PRO A 148 -6.89 4.07 18.55
C PRO A 148 -5.85 3.07 19.07
N ALA A 149 -6.31 2.04 19.78
CA ALA A 149 -5.39 1.04 20.34
C ALA A 149 -4.75 0.13 19.27
N THR A 150 -5.39 -0.10 18.13
CA THR A 150 -4.74 -0.78 17.00
C THR A 150 -3.68 0.11 16.37
N LEU A 151 -3.99 1.41 16.22
CA LEU A 151 -3.09 2.40 15.63
C LEU A 151 -1.84 2.62 16.47
N GLU A 152 -1.97 2.63 17.80
CA GLU A 152 -0.85 2.70 18.75
C GLU A 152 0.20 1.59 18.52
N GLY A 153 -0.23 0.39 18.12
CA GLY A 153 0.69 -0.69 17.74
C GLY A 153 1.21 -0.60 16.31
N MET A 154 0.40 -0.10 15.37
CA MET A 154 0.77 0.02 13.96
C MET A 154 1.88 1.05 13.73
N ILE A 155 1.81 2.21 14.40
CA ILE A 155 2.77 3.31 14.19
C ILE A 155 4.21 2.85 14.47
N PRO A 156 4.56 2.31 15.65
CA PRO A 156 5.93 1.85 15.93
C PRO A 156 6.39 0.71 15.01
N ALA A 157 5.46 -0.16 14.60
CA ALA A 157 5.80 -1.27 13.69
C ALA A 157 6.16 -0.78 12.29
N VAL A 158 5.43 0.21 11.76
CA VAL A 158 5.75 0.83 10.46
C VAL A 158 6.97 1.75 10.55
N GLU A 159 7.15 2.49 11.63
CA GLU A 159 8.37 3.26 11.88
C GLU A 159 9.60 2.36 11.91
N LYS A 160 9.53 1.21 12.59
CA LYS A 160 10.61 0.21 12.60
C LYS A 160 10.88 -0.33 11.19
N ALA A 161 9.84 -0.61 10.41
CA ALA A 161 9.99 -1.01 9.02
C ALA A 161 10.69 0.11 8.21
N ASN A 162 10.30 1.37 8.36
CA ASN A 162 10.91 2.50 7.68
C ASN A 162 12.39 2.70 8.02
N LEU A 163 12.78 2.51 9.29
CA LEU A 163 14.19 2.55 9.68
C LEU A 163 15.01 1.53 8.88
N LEU A 164 14.50 0.30 8.75
CA LEU A 164 15.15 -0.75 7.95
C LEU A 164 15.12 -0.41 6.47
N ILE A 165 13.96 -0.03 5.91
CA ILE A 165 13.82 0.36 4.50
C ILE A 165 14.83 1.43 4.14
N SER A 166 14.97 2.48 4.95
CA SER A 166 15.89 3.60 4.69
C SER A 166 17.37 3.21 4.65
N GLN A 167 17.76 2.13 5.34
CA GLN A 167 19.14 1.62 5.33
C GLN A 167 19.49 0.93 4.01
N PHE A 168 18.53 0.25 3.39
CA PHE A 168 18.75 -0.52 2.16
C PHE A 168 18.30 0.22 0.89
N PHE A 169 17.19 0.95 0.97
CA PHE A 169 16.52 1.63 -0.13
C PHE A 169 16.06 3.04 0.31
N PRO A 170 16.99 4.01 0.47
CA PRO A 170 16.70 5.34 1.04
C PRO A 170 15.73 6.20 0.20
N HIS A 171 15.47 5.82 -1.05
CA HIS A 171 14.50 6.46 -1.94
C HIS A 171 13.07 5.91 -1.80
N LEU A 172 12.89 4.86 -0.97
CA LEU A 172 11.60 4.25 -0.67
C LEU A 172 11.17 4.59 0.76
N GLN A 173 9.89 4.87 0.96
CA GLN A 173 9.33 5.13 2.29
C GLN A 173 7.94 4.54 2.41
N ALA A 174 7.60 4.01 3.59
CA ALA A 174 6.26 3.57 3.91
C ALA A 174 5.49 4.63 4.71
N ARG A 175 4.18 4.74 4.48
CA ARG A 175 3.28 5.68 5.17
C ARG A 175 1.95 5.02 5.52
N LEU A 176 1.35 5.47 6.62
CA LEU A 176 -0.01 5.12 7.01
C LEU A 176 -0.96 6.24 6.60
N ILE A 177 -2.02 5.92 5.88
CA ILE A 177 -3.14 6.84 5.60
C ILE A 177 -4.41 6.22 6.20
N VAL A 178 -4.76 6.64 7.41
CA VAL A 178 -5.83 5.99 8.19
C VAL A 178 -6.80 6.99 8.81
N ASN A 179 -8.03 6.55 9.08
CA ASN A 179 -9.05 7.35 9.77
C ASN A 179 -9.28 8.71 9.09
N GLY A 180 -9.07 9.82 9.81
CA GLY A 180 -9.20 11.18 9.29
C GLY A 180 -8.31 11.42 8.07
N ALA A 181 -7.06 10.97 8.09
CA ALA A 181 -6.15 11.09 6.95
C ALA A 181 -6.68 10.34 5.71
N PHE A 182 -7.30 9.16 5.90
CA PHE A 182 -7.96 8.45 4.79
C PHE A 182 -9.11 9.26 4.21
N ARG A 183 -9.94 9.87 5.07
CA ARG A 183 -11.04 10.72 4.63
C ARG A 183 -10.52 11.94 3.85
N ASP A 184 -9.54 12.64 4.42
CA ASP A 184 -9.15 13.96 3.96
C ASP A 184 -8.14 13.91 2.81
N GLU A 185 -7.28 12.89 2.73
CA GLU A 185 -6.27 12.76 1.66
C GLU A 185 -6.72 11.89 0.48
N ILE A 186 -7.60 10.90 0.71
CA ILE A 186 -8.04 9.95 -0.33
C ILE A 186 -9.49 10.18 -0.70
N LEU A 187 -10.41 10.02 0.26
CA LEU A 187 -11.84 9.96 -0.04
C LEU A 187 -12.40 11.29 -0.57
N LEU A 188 -12.27 12.36 0.21
CA LEU A 188 -12.85 13.65 -0.14
C LEU A 188 -12.29 14.21 -1.45
N PRO A 189 -10.97 14.22 -1.70
CA PRO A 189 -10.43 14.71 -2.97
C PRO A 189 -10.98 13.96 -4.18
N VAL A 190 -11.19 12.63 -4.08
CA VAL A 190 -11.81 11.85 -5.15
C VAL A 190 -13.28 12.22 -5.35
N LEU A 191 -14.05 12.45 -4.28
CA LEU A 191 -15.45 12.86 -4.41
C LEU A 191 -15.59 14.24 -5.05
N GLU A 192 -14.71 15.19 -4.71
CA GLU A 192 -14.73 16.57 -5.21
C GLU A 192 -14.51 16.67 -6.73
N ILE A 193 -13.73 15.76 -7.31
CA ILE A 193 -13.52 15.72 -8.78
C ILE A 193 -14.64 14.98 -9.52
N GLY A 194 -15.57 14.35 -8.81
CA GLY A 194 -16.62 13.51 -9.37
C GLY A 194 -17.41 14.19 -10.49
N ASP A 195 -17.67 15.50 -10.38
CA ASP A 195 -18.42 16.25 -11.40
C ASP A 195 -17.57 16.65 -12.62
N THR A 196 -16.25 16.62 -12.48
CA THR A 196 -15.30 17.07 -13.50
C THR A 196 -14.73 15.93 -14.34
N VAL A 197 -14.70 14.72 -13.79
CA VAL A 197 -14.14 13.53 -14.45
C VAL A 197 -15.26 12.64 -14.97
N ALA A 198 -15.47 12.67 -16.29
CA ALA A 198 -16.43 11.83 -17.00
C ALA A 198 -15.82 10.49 -17.48
N ASP A 199 -14.91 9.88 -16.69
CA ASP A 199 -14.37 8.55 -17.03
C ASP A 199 -15.38 7.46 -16.66
N THR A 200 -15.99 6.85 -17.69
CA THR A 200 -17.03 5.83 -17.53
C THR A 200 -16.50 4.49 -17.04
N SER A 201 -15.18 4.31 -16.98
CA SER A 201 -14.54 3.07 -16.52
C SER A 201 -14.30 3.01 -15.01
N GLU A 202 -14.51 4.12 -14.28
CA GLU A 202 -14.17 4.22 -12.86
C GLU A 202 -15.34 3.86 -11.93
N LEU A 203 -15.38 2.60 -11.51
CA LEU A 203 -16.49 2.02 -10.77
C LEU A 203 -16.87 2.78 -9.49
N PHE A 204 -15.89 3.24 -8.71
CA PHE A 204 -16.14 4.00 -7.49
C PHE A 204 -16.87 5.33 -7.77
N LEU A 205 -16.31 6.18 -8.63
CA LEU A 205 -16.90 7.48 -8.98
C LEU A 205 -18.28 7.31 -9.63
N ARG A 206 -18.44 6.34 -10.54
CA ARG A 206 -19.74 6.06 -11.16
C ARG A 206 -20.78 5.58 -10.15
N SER A 207 -20.38 4.80 -9.14
CA SER A 207 -21.27 4.37 -8.06
C SER A 207 -21.68 5.55 -7.18
N TYR A 208 -20.74 6.44 -6.85
CA TYR A 208 -21.01 7.66 -6.10
C TYR A 208 -21.98 8.59 -6.85
N GLN A 209 -21.67 8.95 -8.10
CA GLN A 209 -22.52 9.78 -8.96
C GLN A 209 -23.93 9.21 -9.12
N MET A 210 -24.06 7.87 -9.22
CA MET A 210 -25.37 7.22 -9.32
C MET A 210 -26.19 7.42 -8.05
N LEU A 211 -25.59 7.27 -6.87
CA LEU A 211 -26.29 7.47 -5.60
C LEU A 211 -26.65 8.96 -5.38
N ASP A 212 -25.76 9.87 -5.78
CA ASP A 212 -25.97 11.31 -5.71
C ASP A 212 -27.11 11.78 -6.64
N LEU A 213 -27.22 11.20 -7.85
CA LEU A 213 -28.32 11.47 -8.78
C LEU A 213 -29.72 11.25 -8.16
N PHE A 214 -29.82 10.33 -7.20
CA PHE A 214 -31.06 10.05 -6.47
C PHE A 214 -31.14 10.75 -5.10
N GLY A 215 -30.17 11.59 -4.75
CA GLY A 215 -30.09 12.28 -3.46
C GLY A 215 -29.94 11.33 -2.26
N LEU A 216 -29.37 10.14 -2.47
CA LEU A 216 -29.20 9.12 -1.42
C LEU A 216 -27.93 9.33 -0.58
N ILE A 217 -27.04 10.18 -1.06
CA ILE A 217 -25.81 10.59 -0.38
C ILE A 217 -25.70 12.11 -0.47
N LYS A 218 -24.89 12.71 0.41
CA LYS A 218 -24.69 14.15 0.56
C LYS A 218 -23.23 14.46 0.76
#